data_AF-A0A969Z6J0-F1
#
_entry.id   AF-A0A969Z6J0-F1
#
_cell.length_a   1.000
_cell.length_b   1.000
_cell.length_c   1.000
_cell.angle_alpha   90.00
_cell.angle_beta   90.00
_cell.angle_gamma   90.00
#
_symmetry.space_group_name_H-M   'P 1'
#
loop_
_entity.id
_entity.type
_entity.pdbx_description
1 polymer ?
#
loop_
_entity_poly.entity_id
_entity_poly.type
_entity_poly.pdbx_seq_one_letter_code
_entity_poly.pdbx_strand_id
1 'polypeptide(L)'
;ETTGTIDKPTVKPTTEEQNVSSLRYQRISEQFATAKLFNSRTEELDYGLTPNYDAHMMKNIEWGAVAYLSHSQYGKEGEIWINPSRDYYTGCAGSRENSSEKDGCPNYYYDDIGMNASTTGNIYGIYDMSGGAIDYVMGGMYSSSSHRRVQPSATNFSEEELTLDHEDFIGLKYIDLYDYGESDKVHDYSRRHLGDATGETNDWYNDRHSFVHHGNFWFNRGGDYGDIHNSGIFAFTCNGGHGDSNHTFRLVITGYIYSNN
;
A
#
# COMPACT_ATOMS: atom_id res chain seq x y z
N GLU A 1 1.29 3.58 -6.89
CA GLU A 1 2.24 3.91 -5.81
C GLU A 1 2.47 5.43 -5.71
N THR A 2 2.86 5.96 -4.54
CA THR A 2 3.16 7.41 -4.40
C THR A 2 4.53 7.73 -4.99
N THR A 3 4.68 8.90 -5.62
CA THR A 3 5.88 9.37 -6.34
C THR A 3 6.18 10.82 -5.96
N GLY A 4 7.21 11.43 -6.56
CA GLY A 4 7.56 12.83 -6.33
C GLY A 4 8.51 13.01 -5.15
N THR A 5 8.30 14.04 -4.34
CA THR A 5 9.13 14.32 -3.14
C THR A 5 8.26 14.41 -1.89
N ILE A 6 8.89 14.40 -0.70
CA ILE A 6 8.19 14.56 0.58
C ILE A 6 7.35 15.85 0.64
N ASP A 7 7.85 16.96 0.09
CA ASP A 7 7.14 18.24 0.08
C ASP A 7 6.18 18.36 -1.10
N LYS A 8 6.47 17.66 -2.21
CA LYS A 8 5.68 17.69 -3.43
C LYS A 8 5.36 16.26 -3.92
N PRO A 9 4.55 15.48 -3.18
CA PRO A 9 4.20 14.13 -3.62
C PRO A 9 3.25 14.15 -4.83
N THR A 10 3.27 13.08 -5.63
CA THR A 10 2.45 12.89 -6.83
C THR A 10 2.02 11.43 -6.96
N VAL A 11 1.12 11.14 -7.90
CA VAL A 11 0.81 9.76 -8.33
C VAL A 11 0.96 9.71 -9.85
N LYS A 12 2.18 9.46 -10.33
CA LYS A 12 2.51 9.46 -11.76
C LYS A 12 3.21 8.16 -12.14
N PRO A 13 2.77 7.44 -13.18
CA PRO A 13 3.48 6.27 -13.68
C PRO A 13 4.73 6.68 -14.49
N THR A 14 5.61 5.71 -14.69
CA THR A 14 6.72 5.81 -15.65
C THR A 14 6.19 5.72 -17.08
N THR A 15 6.86 6.44 -17.98
CA THR A 15 6.59 6.47 -19.43
C THR A 15 7.91 6.40 -20.20
N GLU A 16 7.85 6.22 -21.52
CA GLU A 16 9.05 6.29 -22.38
C GLU A 16 9.82 7.61 -22.24
N GLU A 17 9.13 8.73 -22.01
CA GLU A 17 9.74 10.06 -21.90
C GLU A 17 10.23 10.37 -20.49
N GLN A 18 9.67 9.71 -19.47
CA GLN A 18 9.93 10.04 -18.07
C GLN A 18 9.93 8.81 -17.18
N ASN A 19 11.10 8.55 -16.59
CA ASN A 19 11.27 7.57 -15.52
C ASN A 19 10.80 8.14 -14.18
N VAL A 20 9.86 7.47 -13.51
CA VAL A 20 9.28 7.91 -12.25
C VAL A 20 9.34 6.78 -11.22
N SER A 21 10.33 6.85 -10.34
CA SER A 21 10.41 5.96 -9.19
C SER A 21 9.41 6.34 -8.11
N SER A 22 8.99 5.36 -7.31
CA SER A 22 8.20 5.63 -6.11
C SER A 22 8.95 6.45 -5.08
N LEU A 23 8.17 7.13 -4.23
CA LEU A 23 8.67 7.82 -3.07
C LEU A 23 8.92 6.79 -1.97
N ARG A 24 10.17 6.73 -1.50
CA ARG A 24 10.69 5.74 -0.53
C ARG A 24 11.58 6.43 0.49
N TYR A 25 12.25 5.66 1.35
CA TYR A 25 13.15 6.16 2.41
C TYR A 25 12.46 7.03 3.47
N GLN A 26 11.19 6.77 3.72
CA GLN A 26 10.40 7.47 4.73
C GLN A 26 9.94 6.49 5.80
N ARG A 27 9.97 6.90 7.06
CA ARG A 27 9.29 6.15 8.14
C ARG A 27 7.78 6.26 7.97
N ILE A 28 7.03 5.33 8.54
CA ILE A 28 5.57 5.30 8.35
C ILE A 28 4.87 6.60 8.80
N SER A 29 5.37 7.30 9.83
CA SER A 29 4.79 8.60 10.23
C SER A 29 5.01 9.70 9.18
N GLU A 30 6.16 9.69 8.51
CA GLU A 30 6.48 10.61 7.43
C GLU A 30 5.66 10.30 6.18
N GLN A 31 5.46 9.02 5.86
CA GLN A 31 4.57 8.58 4.77
C GLN A 31 3.13 9.03 5.03
N PHE A 32 2.63 8.83 6.25
CA PHE A 32 1.31 9.31 6.69
C PHE A 32 1.16 10.82 6.54
N ALA A 33 2.14 11.60 7.02
CA ALA A 33 2.14 13.06 6.87
C ALA A 33 2.20 13.49 5.41
N THR A 34 3.02 12.82 4.59
CA THR A 34 3.17 13.09 3.15
C THR A 34 1.86 12.84 2.41
N ALA A 35 1.15 11.74 2.70
CA ALA A 35 -0.15 11.46 2.13
C ALA A 35 -1.17 12.56 2.45
N LYS A 36 -1.13 13.13 3.66
CA LYS A 36 -2.03 14.22 4.06
C LYS A 36 -1.78 15.54 3.34
N LEU A 37 -0.58 15.77 2.77
CA LEU A 37 -0.29 16.99 1.99
C LEU A 37 -1.17 17.14 0.75
N PHE A 38 -1.78 16.04 0.27
CA PHE A 38 -2.75 16.12 -0.81
C PHE A 38 -3.96 16.99 -0.43
N ASN A 39 -4.37 17.03 0.85
CA ASN A 39 -5.53 17.81 1.33
C ASN A 39 -5.36 19.33 1.27
N SER A 40 -4.11 19.83 1.22
CA SER A 40 -3.81 21.26 1.30
C SER A 40 -3.32 21.84 -0.03
N ARG A 41 -3.31 21.05 -1.11
CA ARG A 41 -2.85 21.53 -2.40
C ARG A 41 -3.87 22.40 -3.12
N THR A 42 -3.40 23.59 -3.50
CA THR A 42 -4.14 24.58 -4.28
C THR A 42 -3.69 24.65 -5.74
N GLU A 43 -2.54 24.06 -6.07
CA GLU A 43 -2.15 23.77 -7.46
C GLU A 43 -2.92 22.53 -7.93
N GLU A 44 -3.47 22.58 -9.15
CA GLU A 44 -4.16 21.50 -9.84
C GLU A 44 -3.37 20.17 -9.76
N LEU A 45 -3.66 19.37 -8.74
CA LEU A 45 -3.69 17.92 -8.89
C LEU A 45 -5.01 17.64 -9.61
N ASP A 46 -5.07 18.00 -10.90
CA ASP A 46 -6.30 17.91 -11.70
C ASP A 46 -6.59 16.46 -12.08
N TYR A 47 -6.77 15.61 -11.07
CA TYR A 47 -7.53 14.37 -11.19
C TYR A 47 -9.04 14.66 -11.21
N GLY A 48 -9.46 15.91 -11.46
CA GLY A 48 -10.85 16.36 -11.44
C GLY A 48 -11.49 16.39 -10.04
N LEU A 49 -10.68 16.56 -8.98
CA LEU A 49 -11.16 16.49 -7.60
C LEU A 49 -11.69 17.85 -7.12
N THR A 50 -12.95 17.90 -6.68
CA THR A 50 -13.56 19.10 -6.09
C THR A 50 -13.10 19.31 -4.64
N PRO A 51 -13.06 20.55 -4.12
CA PRO A 51 -12.67 20.82 -2.74
C PRO A 51 -13.67 20.22 -1.75
N ASN A 52 -13.38 19.01 -1.24
CA ASN A 52 -13.99 18.31 -0.09
C ASN A 52 -13.47 16.85 0.02
N TYR A 53 -12.25 16.59 -0.45
CA TYR A 53 -11.65 15.25 -0.36
C TYR A 53 -10.85 15.09 0.95
N ASP A 54 -10.77 13.85 1.41
CA ASP A 54 -9.92 13.41 2.52
C ASP A 54 -8.92 12.38 1.98
N ALA A 55 -7.75 12.89 1.67
CA ALA A 55 -6.60 12.15 1.22
C ALA A 55 -5.79 11.65 2.43
N HIS A 56 -5.48 10.37 2.46
CA HIS A 56 -4.75 9.73 3.55
C HIS A 56 -3.91 8.56 3.02
N MET A 57 -3.00 8.07 3.85
CA MET A 57 -2.25 6.86 3.54
C MET A 57 -3.18 5.65 3.62
N MET A 58 -3.09 4.75 2.63
CA MET A 58 -3.96 3.59 2.50
C MET A 58 -4.00 2.75 3.78
N LYS A 59 -5.20 2.39 4.23
CA LYS A 59 -5.43 1.43 5.31
C LYS A 59 -5.38 -0.01 4.79
N ASN A 60 -5.22 -0.97 5.70
CA ASN A 60 -5.13 -2.38 5.30
C ASN A 60 -6.47 -2.90 4.75
N ILE A 61 -7.60 -2.46 5.33
CA ILE A 61 -8.95 -2.79 4.86
C ILE A 61 -9.24 -2.23 3.46
N GLU A 62 -8.64 -1.09 3.12
CA GLU A 62 -8.78 -0.47 1.79
C GLU A 62 -7.97 -1.22 0.74
N TRP A 63 -6.77 -1.69 1.09
CA TRP A 63 -6.03 -2.63 0.25
C TRP A 63 -6.85 -3.89 -0.03
N GLY A 64 -7.45 -4.47 1.02
CA GLY A 64 -8.33 -5.64 0.89
C GLY A 64 -9.49 -5.40 -0.07
N ALA A 65 -10.16 -4.24 0.01
CA ALA A 65 -11.21 -3.87 -0.93
C ALA A 65 -10.73 -3.84 -2.39
N VAL A 66 -9.54 -3.28 -2.65
CA VAL A 66 -8.92 -3.28 -3.99
C VAL A 66 -8.60 -4.71 -4.44
N ALA A 67 -8.06 -5.55 -3.56
CA ALA A 67 -7.72 -6.94 -3.85
C ALA A 67 -8.95 -7.76 -4.28
N TYR A 68 -10.05 -7.66 -3.53
CA TYR A 68 -11.30 -8.32 -3.89
C TYR A 68 -11.91 -7.80 -5.18
N LEU A 69 -11.91 -6.47 -5.39
CA LEU A 69 -12.44 -5.89 -6.61
C LEU A 69 -11.61 -6.33 -7.83
N SER A 70 -10.28 -6.35 -7.70
CA SER A 70 -9.35 -6.81 -8.73
C SER A 70 -9.63 -8.25 -9.15
N HIS A 71 -9.91 -9.14 -8.20
CA HIS A 71 -10.16 -10.55 -8.50
C HIS A 71 -11.64 -10.82 -8.91
N SER A 72 -12.54 -9.86 -8.72
CA SER A 72 -13.94 -10.03 -9.14
C SER A 72 -14.08 -10.02 -10.68
N GLN A 73 -15.25 -10.44 -11.17
CA GLN A 73 -15.65 -10.30 -12.59
C GLN A 73 -15.69 -8.85 -13.10
N TYR A 74 -15.60 -7.86 -12.20
CA TYR A 74 -15.56 -6.44 -12.54
C TYR A 74 -14.13 -5.88 -12.52
N GLY A 75 -13.14 -6.67 -12.09
CA GLY A 75 -11.72 -6.34 -12.11
C GLY A 75 -10.97 -7.11 -13.20
N LYS A 76 -9.72 -7.47 -12.92
CA LYS A 76 -8.85 -8.32 -13.75
C LYS A 76 -9.34 -9.78 -13.84
N GLU A 77 -10.08 -10.25 -12.83
CA GLU A 77 -10.56 -11.63 -12.71
C GLU A 77 -9.40 -12.66 -12.73
N GLY A 78 -8.28 -12.30 -12.12
CA GLY A 78 -7.09 -13.15 -12.04
C GLY A 78 -5.90 -12.45 -11.39
N GLU A 79 -4.76 -13.15 -11.35
CA GLU A 79 -3.50 -12.62 -10.84
C GLU A 79 -3.03 -11.45 -11.71
N ILE A 80 -2.66 -10.35 -11.07
CA ILE A 80 -2.00 -9.23 -11.76
C ILE A 80 -0.51 -9.52 -11.88
N TRP A 81 0.13 -8.98 -12.91
CA TRP A 81 1.54 -9.21 -13.13
C TRP A 81 2.43 -8.37 -12.22
N ILE A 82 3.56 -8.96 -11.83
CA ILE A 82 4.59 -8.28 -11.05
C ILE A 82 5.12 -7.06 -11.83
N ASN A 83 5.43 -5.99 -11.09
CA ASN A 83 6.36 -4.96 -11.50
C ASN A 83 7.80 -5.41 -11.14
N PRO A 84 8.63 -5.83 -12.11
CA PRO A 84 9.97 -6.34 -11.83
C PRO A 84 11.04 -5.23 -11.80
N SER A 85 10.66 -3.95 -11.82
CA SER A 85 11.63 -2.85 -11.94
C SER A 85 12.47 -2.69 -10.67
N ARG A 86 13.77 -2.98 -10.75
CA ARG A 86 14.73 -2.76 -9.64
C ARG A 86 15.09 -1.29 -9.41
N ASP A 87 14.66 -0.42 -10.32
CA ASP A 87 14.71 1.03 -10.17
C ASP A 87 13.45 1.59 -9.48
N TYR A 88 12.53 0.70 -9.09
CA TYR A 88 11.24 1.00 -8.48
C TYR A 88 10.40 1.97 -9.31
N TYR A 89 10.52 1.86 -10.63
CA TYR A 89 9.70 2.62 -11.57
C TYR A 89 8.25 2.17 -11.46
N THR A 90 7.36 3.13 -11.27
CA THR A 90 5.93 2.88 -11.09
C THR A 90 5.22 2.67 -12.42
N GLY A 91 4.11 1.93 -12.43
CA GLY A 91 3.33 1.66 -13.64
C GLY A 91 4.05 0.73 -14.64
N CYS A 92 4.87 -0.19 -14.13
CA CYS A 92 5.61 -1.14 -14.96
C CYS A 92 5.08 -2.56 -14.78
N ALA A 93 5.20 -3.38 -15.82
CA ALA A 93 4.83 -4.80 -15.76
C ALA A 93 5.92 -5.70 -16.32
N GLY A 94 6.05 -6.88 -15.76
CA GLY A 94 6.82 -7.98 -16.33
C GLY A 94 6.21 -8.54 -17.61
N SER A 95 6.70 -9.69 -18.06
CA SER A 95 6.15 -10.39 -19.23
C SER A 95 5.22 -11.56 -18.87
N ARG A 96 4.98 -11.74 -17.57
CA ARG A 96 4.10 -12.73 -16.92
C ARG A 96 3.95 -12.40 -15.43
N GLU A 97 3.08 -13.12 -14.75
CA GLU A 97 2.79 -13.02 -13.31
C GLU A 97 4.07 -12.99 -12.48
N ASN A 98 4.96 -13.95 -12.74
CA ASN A 98 6.19 -14.21 -12.00
C ASN A 98 7.45 -13.90 -12.85
N SER A 99 7.67 -12.62 -13.15
CA SER A 99 8.82 -12.15 -13.92
C SER A 99 10.04 -11.89 -13.02
N SER A 100 11.23 -12.23 -13.49
CA SER A 100 12.48 -11.86 -12.80
C SER A 100 12.75 -10.36 -12.91
N GLU A 101 13.50 -9.83 -11.94
CA GLU A 101 13.91 -8.42 -11.88
C GLU A 101 14.50 -7.89 -13.20
N LYS A 102 14.24 -6.61 -13.45
CA LYS A 102 14.68 -5.87 -14.65
C LYS A 102 15.17 -4.48 -14.25
N ASP A 103 16.25 -4.04 -14.88
CA ASP A 103 16.57 -2.62 -14.96
C ASP A 103 15.50 -1.91 -15.79
N GLY A 104 15.09 -0.72 -15.37
CA GLY A 104 14.10 0.11 -16.04
C GLY A 104 12.67 -0.42 -16.00
N CYS A 105 11.86 0.07 -16.93
CA CYS A 105 10.45 -0.32 -17.09
C CYS A 105 10.32 -1.20 -18.34
N PRO A 106 10.19 -2.53 -18.20
CA PRO A 106 10.17 -3.42 -19.36
C PRO A 106 8.90 -3.30 -20.21
N ASN A 107 7.75 -3.02 -19.59
CA ASN A 107 6.48 -2.73 -20.27
C ASN A 107 5.77 -1.61 -19.51
N TYR A 108 5.30 -0.58 -20.21
CA TYR A 108 4.65 0.58 -19.59
C TYR A 108 3.16 0.34 -19.39
N TYR A 109 2.57 0.98 -18.39
CA TYR A 109 1.17 0.79 -17.99
C TYR A 109 0.14 0.87 -19.14
N TYR A 110 0.44 1.66 -20.20
CA TYR A 110 -0.43 1.89 -21.35
C TYR A 110 -0.28 0.87 -22.48
N ASP A 111 0.69 -0.04 -22.41
CA ASP A 111 0.91 -1.07 -23.42
C ASP A 111 0.03 -2.31 -23.17
N ASP A 112 -0.25 -3.08 -24.22
CA ASP A 112 -1.03 -4.33 -24.15
C ASP A 112 -0.50 -5.32 -23.10
N ILE A 113 0.83 -5.42 -22.99
CA ILE A 113 1.50 -6.26 -22.00
C ILE A 113 1.41 -5.60 -20.61
N GLY A 114 1.67 -4.30 -20.53
CA GLY A 114 1.67 -3.50 -19.30
C GLY A 114 0.36 -3.55 -18.54
N MET A 115 -0.76 -3.52 -19.25
CA MET A 115 -2.11 -3.60 -18.66
C MET A 115 -2.36 -4.88 -17.84
N ASN A 116 -1.52 -5.91 -17.93
CA ASN A 116 -1.66 -7.09 -17.09
C ASN A 116 -1.21 -6.89 -15.63
N ALA A 117 -0.42 -5.85 -15.32
CA ALA A 117 -0.13 -5.44 -13.94
C ALA A 117 -1.26 -4.59 -13.31
N SER A 118 -2.30 -4.27 -14.08
CA SER A 118 -3.45 -3.47 -13.65
C SER A 118 -4.50 -4.32 -12.94
N THR A 119 -5.07 -3.80 -11.85
CA THR A 119 -6.20 -4.44 -11.14
C THR A 119 -7.47 -4.61 -11.96
N THR A 120 -7.58 -3.95 -13.11
CA THR A 120 -8.74 -4.06 -14.02
C THR A 120 -8.40 -4.75 -15.34
N GLY A 121 -7.13 -5.09 -15.57
CA GLY A 121 -6.67 -5.57 -16.88
C GLY A 121 -6.72 -4.54 -18.00
N ASN A 122 -6.82 -3.24 -17.66
CA ASN A 122 -6.78 -2.14 -18.62
C ASN A 122 -6.06 -0.91 -18.03
N ILE A 123 -5.91 0.15 -18.82
CA ILE A 123 -5.17 1.37 -18.45
C ILE A 123 -5.70 2.14 -17.24
N TYR A 124 -6.91 1.84 -16.75
CA TYR A 124 -7.59 2.61 -15.71
C TYR A 124 -7.53 2.00 -14.31
N GLY A 125 -6.95 0.80 -14.18
CA GLY A 125 -6.82 0.16 -12.88
C GLY A 125 -5.65 0.71 -12.05
N ILE A 126 -5.45 0.10 -10.89
CA ILE A 126 -4.35 0.41 -9.99
C ILE A 126 -3.18 -0.49 -10.36
N TYR A 127 -2.00 0.10 -10.54
CA TYR A 127 -0.76 -0.60 -10.88
C TYR A 127 0.14 -0.73 -9.65
N ASP A 128 1.23 -1.49 -9.78
CA ASP A 128 2.24 -1.70 -8.73
C ASP A 128 1.69 -2.42 -7.49
N MET A 129 0.54 -3.09 -7.58
CA MET A 129 -0.01 -3.85 -6.44
C MET A 129 0.65 -5.24 -6.29
N SER A 130 1.64 -5.55 -7.14
CA SER A 130 2.49 -6.75 -7.13
C SER A 130 3.89 -6.35 -7.56
N GLY A 131 4.89 -6.52 -6.69
CA GLY A 131 6.28 -6.13 -6.94
C GLY A 131 6.51 -4.61 -6.94
N GLY A 132 7.66 -4.17 -7.47
CA GLY A 132 8.12 -2.80 -7.34
C GLY A 132 8.67 -2.56 -5.94
N ALA A 133 8.09 -1.60 -5.20
CA ALA A 133 8.41 -1.37 -3.81
C ALA A 133 7.30 -1.89 -2.88
N ILE A 134 7.67 -2.20 -1.64
CA ILE A 134 6.78 -2.75 -0.63
C ILE A 134 5.96 -1.60 -0.01
N ASP A 135 4.64 -1.67 -0.09
CA ASP A 135 3.76 -0.67 0.51
C ASP A 135 3.57 -0.90 2.00
N TYR A 136 3.96 0.07 2.84
CA TYR A 136 3.33 0.18 4.14
C TYR A 136 1.86 0.57 3.97
N VAL A 137 1.03 -0.02 4.81
CA VAL A 137 -0.36 0.42 5.00
C VAL A 137 -0.58 0.81 6.45
N MET A 138 -1.57 1.65 6.71
CA MET A 138 -1.97 2.04 8.06
C MET A 138 -2.74 0.90 8.76
N GLY A 139 -2.09 -0.25 8.93
CA GLY A 139 -2.55 -1.41 9.70
C GLY A 139 -1.54 -1.71 10.80
N GLY A 140 -1.86 -1.34 12.04
CA GLY A 140 -0.93 -1.35 13.17
C GLY A 140 -1.37 -2.25 14.32
N MET A 141 -0.42 -2.94 14.94
CA MET A 141 -0.67 -3.83 16.06
C MET A 141 -0.60 -3.11 17.42
N TYR A 142 -1.53 -3.43 18.33
CA TYR A 142 -1.48 -2.95 19.70
C TYR A 142 -0.17 -3.32 20.41
N SER A 143 0.22 -2.50 21.40
CA SER A 143 1.33 -2.80 22.29
C SER A 143 0.96 -3.90 23.30
N SER A 144 1.91 -4.76 23.66
CA SER A 144 1.72 -5.85 24.63
C SER A 144 1.28 -5.36 26.02
N SER A 145 1.72 -4.16 26.41
CA SER A 145 1.47 -3.57 27.72
C SER A 145 0.24 -2.68 27.78
N SER A 146 -0.29 -2.25 26.62
CA SER A 146 -1.43 -1.34 26.53
C SER A 146 -2.16 -1.54 25.20
N HIS A 147 -3.31 -2.23 25.26
CA HIS A 147 -4.26 -2.34 24.14
C HIS A 147 -4.96 -1.01 23.81
N ARG A 148 -4.49 0.10 24.36
CA ARG A 148 -4.99 1.45 24.07
C ARG A 148 -4.08 2.19 23.10
N ARG A 149 -3.00 1.55 22.64
CA ARG A 149 -1.99 2.17 21.76
C ARG A 149 -1.38 1.19 20.77
N VAL A 150 -1.14 1.64 19.55
CA VAL A 150 -0.32 0.92 18.55
C VAL A 150 1.16 1.07 18.87
N GLN A 151 1.94 0.01 18.72
CA GLN A 151 3.37 0.07 19.06
C GLN A 151 4.12 1.12 18.19
N PRO A 152 4.72 2.17 18.80
CA PRO A 152 5.36 3.26 18.06
C PRO A 152 6.79 2.96 17.61
N SER A 153 7.36 1.81 18.00
CA SER A 153 8.78 1.50 17.78
C SER A 153 9.19 1.71 16.32
N ALA A 154 10.26 2.46 16.09
CA ALA A 154 10.82 2.76 14.76
C ALA A 154 9.95 3.60 13.79
N THR A 155 8.75 4.05 14.20
CA THR A 155 7.81 4.76 13.31
C THR A 155 8.01 6.27 13.21
N ASN A 156 8.62 6.90 14.22
CA ASN A 156 8.60 8.36 14.48
C ASN A 156 7.25 8.97 14.87
N PHE A 157 6.20 8.18 15.11
CA PHE A 157 5.05 8.69 15.86
C PHE A 157 5.40 8.85 17.33
N SER A 158 4.83 9.87 17.98
CA SER A 158 4.79 9.96 19.43
C SER A 158 3.87 8.88 20.04
N GLU A 159 4.01 8.64 21.35
CA GLU A 159 3.13 7.69 22.03
C GLU A 159 1.69 8.20 22.04
N GLU A 160 1.54 9.51 22.18
CA GLU A 160 0.30 10.28 22.17
C GLU A 160 -0.45 10.12 20.85
N GLU A 161 0.24 10.28 19.71
CA GLU A 161 -0.33 10.13 18.37
C GLU A 161 -0.89 8.74 18.09
N LEU A 162 -0.41 7.70 18.78
CA LEU A 162 -0.87 6.32 18.60
C LEU A 162 -1.79 5.82 19.72
N THR A 163 -2.12 6.66 20.72
CA THR A 163 -2.97 6.29 21.85
C THR A 163 -4.43 6.70 21.62
N LEU A 164 -5.35 5.74 21.58
CA LEU A 164 -6.74 5.89 21.14
C LEU A 164 -7.54 7.05 21.74
N ASP A 165 -7.32 7.33 23.03
CA ASP A 165 -8.07 8.33 23.78
C ASP A 165 -7.21 9.56 24.13
N HIS A 166 -6.06 9.73 23.47
CA HIS A 166 -5.26 10.95 23.58
C HIS A 166 -5.77 12.01 22.60
N GLU A 167 -5.64 13.29 22.94
CA GLU A 167 -6.11 14.40 22.09
C GLU A 167 -5.37 14.47 20.74
N ASP A 168 -4.10 14.07 20.73
CA ASP A 168 -3.24 14.02 19.54
C ASP A 168 -3.39 12.72 18.72
N PHE A 169 -4.29 11.81 19.11
CA PHE A 169 -4.44 10.54 18.39
C PHE A 169 -4.70 10.79 16.90
N ILE A 170 -3.96 10.09 16.04
CA ILE A 170 -4.08 10.25 14.59
C ILE A 170 -5.51 10.02 14.09
N GLY A 171 -6.30 9.22 14.83
CA GLY A 171 -7.71 9.00 14.62
C GLY A 171 -8.02 7.64 14.00
N LEU A 172 -9.07 6.97 14.51
CA LEU A 172 -9.56 5.67 14.02
C LEU A 172 -9.96 5.69 12.54
N LYS A 173 -10.18 6.88 11.98
CA LYS A 173 -10.46 7.06 10.56
C LYS A 173 -9.31 6.56 9.68
N TYR A 174 -8.07 6.67 10.15
CA TYR A 174 -6.87 6.55 9.34
C TYR A 174 -6.01 5.31 9.63
N ILE A 175 -6.42 4.45 10.56
CA ILE A 175 -5.65 3.27 10.94
C ILE A 175 -6.56 2.09 11.28
N ASP A 176 -6.22 0.91 10.76
CA ASP A 176 -6.81 -0.35 11.18
C ASP A 176 -5.98 -0.94 12.33
N LEU A 177 -6.64 -1.26 13.44
CA LEU A 177 -5.99 -1.70 14.66
C LEU A 177 -6.09 -3.21 14.83
N TYR A 178 -4.97 -3.86 15.07
CA TYR A 178 -4.88 -5.31 15.18
C TYR A 178 -4.49 -5.75 16.58
N ASP A 179 -5.11 -6.84 17.04
CA ASP A 179 -4.79 -7.46 18.33
C ASP A 179 -3.32 -7.85 18.41
N TYR A 180 -2.78 -7.76 19.62
CA TYR A 180 -1.39 -8.11 19.89
C TYR A 180 -1.09 -9.58 19.57
N GLY A 181 0.04 -9.82 18.92
CA GLY A 181 0.55 -11.15 18.59
C GLY A 181 2.02 -11.26 18.97
N GLU A 182 2.38 -12.37 19.62
CA GLU A 182 3.78 -12.73 19.93
C GLU A 182 4.56 -13.10 18.66
N SER A 183 5.89 -13.16 18.74
CA SER A 183 6.75 -13.43 17.59
C SER A 183 6.53 -14.80 16.92
N ASP A 184 5.93 -15.77 17.63
CA ASP A 184 5.54 -17.07 17.08
C ASP A 184 4.16 -17.05 16.39
N LYS A 185 3.47 -15.90 16.36
CA LYS A 185 2.09 -15.73 15.85
C LYS A 185 1.99 -15.15 14.44
N VAL A 186 3.02 -15.36 13.62
CA VAL A 186 3.08 -14.87 12.23
C VAL A 186 2.00 -15.46 11.30
N HIS A 187 1.38 -16.57 11.69
CA HIS A 187 0.26 -17.20 10.97
C HIS A 187 -1.03 -17.26 11.82
N ASP A 188 -1.13 -16.41 12.85
CA ASP A 188 -2.36 -16.31 13.64
C ASP A 188 -3.36 -15.35 12.97
N TYR A 189 -4.05 -15.88 11.97
CA TYR A 189 -5.06 -15.14 11.21
C TYR A 189 -6.36 -14.93 11.98
N SER A 190 -6.49 -15.39 13.22
CA SER A 190 -7.70 -15.12 14.03
C SER A 190 -7.85 -13.63 14.38
N ARG A 191 -6.75 -12.87 14.30
CA ARG A 191 -6.67 -11.42 14.56
C ARG A 191 -6.99 -10.54 13.35
N ARG A 192 -7.35 -11.13 12.21
CA ARG A 192 -7.70 -10.41 10.98
C ARG A 192 -8.99 -9.63 11.10
N HIS A 193 -9.17 -8.67 10.21
CA HIS A 193 -10.49 -8.11 9.92
C HIS A 193 -11.09 -8.79 8.70
N LEU A 194 -12.40 -9.05 8.73
CA LEU A 194 -13.08 -9.51 7.53
C LEU A 194 -13.00 -8.43 6.45
N GLY A 195 -12.55 -8.81 5.26
CA GLY A 195 -12.41 -7.91 4.13
C GLY A 195 -11.03 -7.26 3.96
N ASP A 196 -10.05 -7.51 4.84
CA ASP A 196 -8.69 -6.96 4.68
C ASP A 196 -7.76 -7.83 3.81
N ALA A 197 -8.27 -8.99 3.36
CA ALA A 197 -7.58 -9.97 2.53
C ALA A 197 -6.33 -10.59 3.20
N THR A 198 -6.29 -10.62 4.55
CA THR A 198 -5.19 -11.25 5.30
C THR A 198 -5.52 -12.64 5.85
N GLY A 199 -6.77 -13.10 5.78
CA GLY A 199 -7.08 -14.48 6.15
C GLY A 199 -8.04 -15.23 5.25
N GLU A 200 -8.88 -14.57 4.45
CA GLU A 200 -9.70 -15.27 3.46
C GLU A 200 -8.90 -15.68 2.21
N THR A 201 -7.84 -14.93 1.90
CA THR A 201 -7.01 -15.08 0.69
C THR A 201 -5.54 -15.31 1.02
N ASN A 202 -5.23 -15.71 2.26
CA ASN A 202 -3.85 -16.05 2.62
C ASN A 202 -3.34 -17.18 1.71
N ASP A 203 -2.08 -17.08 1.27
CA ASP A 203 -1.42 -18.05 0.38
C ASP A 203 -2.03 -18.17 -1.04
N TRP A 204 -2.94 -17.28 -1.43
CA TRP A 204 -3.38 -17.22 -2.81
C TRP A 204 -2.21 -16.85 -3.72
N TYR A 205 -2.07 -17.56 -4.84
CA TYR A 205 -0.94 -17.42 -5.77
C TYR A 205 0.45 -17.63 -5.16
N ASN A 206 0.54 -18.29 -3.98
CA ASN A 206 1.79 -18.48 -3.23
C ASN A 206 2.41 -17.13 -2.78
N ASP A 207 1.55 -16.10 -2.63
CA ASP A 207 1.89 -14.80 -2.08
C ASP A 207 2.32 -14.90 -0.60
N ARG A 208 3.20 -14.00 -0.16
CA ARG A 208 3.59 -13.93 1.25
C ARG A 208 2.38 -13.70 2.15
N HIS A 209 2.37 -14.34 3.32
CA HIS A 209 1.21 -14.32 4.21
C HIS A 209 1.60 -14.26 5.70
N SER A 210 2.47 -13.31 6.06
CA SER A 210 2.97 -13.14 7.45
C SER A 210 2.27 -11.98 8.15
N PHE A 211 1.52 -12.29 9.21
CA PHE A 211 0.79 -11.32 10.01
C PHE A 211 1.71 -10.51 10.94
N VAL A 212 1.26 -9.31 11.33
CA VAL A 212 1.96 -8.46 12.33
C VAL A 212 2.16 -9.20 13.66
N HIS A 213 3.33 -9.02 14.26
CA HIS A 213 3.75 -9.70 15.48
C HIS A 213 4.77 -8.88 16.26
N HIS A 214 5.11 -9.30 17.48
CA HIS A 214 6.08 -8.60 18.31
C HIS A 214 7.44 -8.47 17.61
N GLY A 215 7.83 -7.23 17.32
CA GLY A 215 9.01 -6.85 16.55
C GLY A 215 8.69 -6.23 15.19
N ASN A 216 7.55 -6.60 14.58
CA ASN A 216 7.10 -6.16 13.27
C ASN A 216 5.61 -5.76 13.34
N PHE A 217 5.37 -4.52 13.73
CA PHE A 217 4.08 -4.04 14.22
C PHE A 217 3.17 -3.44 13.14
N TRP A 218 3.68 -3.25 11.93
CA TRP A 218 2.98 -2.59 10.83
C TRP A 218 2.92 -3.48 9.60
N PHE A 219 1.76 -3.50 8.93
CA PHE A 219 1.57 -4.28 7.72
C PHE A 219 2.31 -3.69 6.52
N ASN A 220 2.86 -4.61 5.72
CA ASN A 220 3.43 -4.39 4.42
C ASN A 220 2.63 -5.19 3.38
N ARG A 221 2.44 -4.66 2.18
CA ARG A 221 1.67 -5.29 1.09
C ARG A 221 2.43 -5.28 -0.24
N GLY A 222 1.98 -6.10 -1.20
CA GLY A 222 2.44 -6.09 -2.60
C GLY A 222 3.73 -6.89 -2.87
N GLY A 223 4.71 -6.82 -1.96
CA GLY A 223 6.03 -7.43 -2.15
C GLY A 223 6.96 -6.59 -3.03
N ASP A 224 8.23 -6.97 -3.08
CA ASP A 224 9.30 -6.27 -3.80
C ASP A 224 9.48 -6.83 -5.23
N TYR A 225 10.10 -6.05 -6.11
CA TYR A 225 10.43 -6.44 -7.48
C TYR A 225 11.23 -7.76 -7.57
N GLY A 226 12.01 -8.10 -6.53
CA GLY A 226 12.80 -9.32 -6.44
C GLY A 226 12.03 -10.55 -5.95
N ASP A 227 10.79 -10.38 -5.49
CA ASP A 227 9.96 -11.43 -4.89
C ASP A 227 9.19 -12.21 -5.95
N ILE A 228 9.93 -12.80 -6.89
CA ILE A 228 9.43 -13.37 -8.15
C ILE A 228 8.18 -14.25 -7.99
N HIS A 229 8.07 -15.00 -6.88
CA HIS A 229 7.00 -15.99 -6.65
C HIS A 229 6.11 -15.69 -5.43
N ASN A 230 6.36 -14.58 -4.72
CA ASN A 230 5.65 -14.29 -3.48
C ASN A 230 5.15 -12.84 -3.38
N SER A 231 5.37 -12.04 -4.42
CA SER A 231 4.76 -10.71 -4.59
C SER A 231 3.41 -10.86 -5.27
N GLY A 232 2.49 -9.98 -4.89
CA GLY A 232 1.13 -10.07 -5.37
C GLY A 232 0.19 -9.19 -4.56
N ILE A 233 -1.00 -8.97 -5.11
CA ILE A 233 -2.03 -8.14 -4.47
C ILE A 233 -2.54 -8.77 -3.17
N PHE A 234 -2.38 -10.09 -3.01
CA PHE A 234 -2.73 -10.79 -1.78
C PHE A 234 -1.54 -10.91 -0.82
N ALA A 235 -0.31 -10.58 -1.25
CA ALA A 235 0.88 -10.63 -0.41
C ALA A 235 0.82 -9.64 0.75
N PHE A 236 0.94 -10.15 1.97
CA PHE A 236 1.12 -9.37 3.19
C PHE A 236 2.28 -9.89 4.03
N THR A 237 3.01 -8.95 4.58
CA THR A 237 4.09 -9.16 5.55
C THR A 237 4.00 -8.07 6.61
N CYS A 238 5.03 -7.93 7.43
CA CYS A 238 5.09 -6.89 8.42
C CYS A 238 6.51 -6.40 8.64
N ASN A 239 6.64 -5.18 9.13
CA ASN A 239 7.90 -4.58 9.52
C ASN A 239 7.69 -3.62 10.70
N GLY A 240 8.78 -3.08 11.26
CA GLY A 240 8.75 -2.18 12.40
C GLY A 240 8.28 -0.75 12.09
N GLY A 241 8.08 -0.35 10.83
CA GLY A 241 7.68 1.03 10.48
C GLY A 241 8.85 2.01 10.26
N HIS A 242 10.09 1.50 10.20
CA HIS A 242 11.25 2.30 9.79
C HIS A 242 11.24 2.58 8.29
N GLY A 243 11.95 3.62 7.88
CA GLY A 243 12.18 3.92 6.47
C GLY A 243 13.27 3.02 5.89
N ASP A 244 13.02 2.50 4.69
CA ASP A 244 13.95 1.69 3.92
C ASP A 244 13.93 2.12 2.45
N SER A 245 14.97 1.71 1.73
CA SER A 245 15.17 1.85 0.30
C SER A 245 14.12 1.20 -0.58
N ASN A 246 13.43 0.17 -0.09
CA ASN A 246 12.42 -0.58 -0.82
C ASN A 246 11.00 -0.43 -0.26
N HIS A 247 10.79 0.44 0.74
CA HIS A 247 9.45 0.67 1.32
C HIS A 247 8.85 1.98 0.81
N THR A 248 7.58 1.92 0.42
CA THR A 248 6.77 3.01 -0.12
C THR A 248 5.39 3.02 0.53
N PHE A 249 4.45 3.78 -0.03
CA PHE A 249 3.06 3.85 0.39
C PHE A 249 2.15 4.29 -0.76
N ARG A 250 0.85 4.06 -0.57
CA ARG A 250 -0.21 4.58 -1.44
C ARG A 250 -1.09 5.57 -0.71
N LEU A 251 -1.58 6.51 -1.51
CA LEU A 251 -2.65 7.43 -1.14
C LEU A 251 -4.01 6.80 -1.41
N VAL A 252 -4.97 7.04 -0.52
CA VAL A 252 -6.40 6.89 -0.76
C VAL A 252 -7.06 8.26 -0.68
N ILE A 253 -7.91 8.56 -1.65
CA ILE A 253 -8.71 9.80 -1.67
C ILE A 253 -10.17 9.39 -1.52
N THR A 254 -10.79 9.84 -0.43
CA THR A 254 -12.25 9.69 -0.25
C THR A 254 -12.92 11.03 -0.46
N GLY A 255 -14.04 11.07 -1.17
CA GLY A 255 -14.77 12.29 -1.44
C GLY A 255 -16.28 12.04 -1.53
N TYR A 256 -17.07 13.06 -1.21
CA TYR A 256 -18.51 13.02 -1.46
C TYR A 256 -18.75 13.33 -2.94
N ILE A 257 -19.21 12.34 -3.70
CA ILE A 257 -19.79 12.61 -5.02
C ILE A 257 -21.16 13.23 -4.76
N TYR A 258 -21.25 14.56 -4.79
CA TYR A 258 -22.54 15.22 -4.92
C TYR A 258 -23.07 14.92 -6.31
N SER A 259 -23.95 13.93 -6.44
CA SER A 259 -24.78 13.81 -7.65
C SER A 259 -25.74 14.98 -7.64
N ASN A 260 -25.45 16.03 -8.41
CA ASN A 260 -26.46 16.98 -8.82
C ASN A 260 -27.42 16.23 -9.77
N ASN A 261 -28.50 15.68 -9.20
CA ASN A 261 -29.68 15.25 -9.96
C ASN A 261 -30.45 16.48 -10.46
#